data_AF-A0A5S9IRP3-F1
#
_entry.id   AF-A0A5S9IRP3-F1
#
_cell.length_a   1.000
_cell.length_b   1.000
_cell.length_c   1.000
_cell.angle_alpha   90.00
_cell.angle_beta   90.00
_cell.angle_gamma   90.00
#
_symmetry.space_group_name_H-M   'P 1'
#
loop_
_entity.id
_entity.type
_entity.pdbx_description
1 polymer ?
#
loop_
_entity_poly.entity_id
_entity_poly.type
_entity_poly.pdbx_seq_one_letter_code
_entity_poly.pdbx_strand_id
1 'polypeptide(L)'
;MPFTVSKYCDSASAFRFNSDCQARLGHVTALKVDGKDITADLTIRDPMNPQDASKTVKVVGVINAFAWNLEITGSFDLSMQVSDDNKTELLGKLLKGIQDTSVEAKFTVYEYDTPKKKYFKAVDTDDKNMKGSIKLNGTDRMIAISEEPSQEVEQPTNFRFEISITPAREQQVLNFAVREGANISKQWGTTQGSA
;
A
#
# COMPACT_ATOMS: atom_id res chain seq x y z
N MET A 1 10.78 -21.90 9.03
CA MET A 1 9.53 -21.50 8.38
C MET A 1 9.51 -19.98 8.32
N PRO A 2 9.47 -19.36 7.14
CA PRO A 2 9.34 -17.91 7.07
C PRO A 2 7.97 -17.50 7.62
N PHE A 3 7.96 -16.57 8.56
CA PHE A 3 6.72 -16.03 9.14
C PHE A 3 6.17 -14.97 8.20
N THR A 4 4.92 -15.12 7.76
CA THR A 4 4.26 -14.12 6.91
C THR A 4 3.38 -13.22 7.76
N VAL A 5 3.59 -11.91 7.67
CA VAL A 5 2.70 -10.89 8.22
C VAL A 5 1.70 -10.52 7.16
N SER A 6 0.43 -10.86 7.38
CA SER A 6 -0.70 -10.44 6.54
C SER A 6 -1.60 -9.50 7.32
N LYS A 7 -1.99 -8.39 6.70
CA LYS A 7 -2.85 -7.35 7.27
C LYS A 7 -3.98 -7.07 6.28
N TYR A 8 -5.17 -7.57 6.60
CA TYR A 8 -6.40 -7.23 5.89
C TYR A 8 -6.94 -5.91 6.42
N CYS A 9 -7.18 -4.99 5.50
CA CYS A 9 -7.68 -3.65 5.75
C CYS A 9 -9.11 -3.57 5.21
N ASP A 10 -9.94 -2.82 5.92
CA ASP A 10 -11.32 -2.56 5.51
C ASP A 10 -11.35 -1.31 4.63
N SER A 11 -11.44 -1.56 3.33
CA SER A 11 -11.52 -0.53 2.30
C SER A 11 -12.80 0.29 2.42
N ALA A 12 -13.94 -0.34 2.71
CA ALA A 12 -15.23 0.34 2.85
C ALA A 12 -15.23 1.32 4.02
N SER A 13 -14.67 0.89 5.14
CA SER A 13 -14.49 1.75 6.30
C SER A 13 -13.47 2.88 6.05
N ALA A 14 -12.50 2.70 5.17
CA ALA A 14 -11.54 3.75 4.80
C ALA A 14 -12.18 4.83 3.91
N PHE A 15 -13.01 4.43 2.94
CA PHE A 15 -13.75 5.38 2.10
C PHE A 15 -14.86 6.12 2.88
N ARG A 16 -15.50 5.44 3.83
CA ARG A 16 -16.59 6.00 4.66
C ARG A 16 -16.15 6.28 6.11
N PHE A 17 -14.89 6.68 6.29
CA PHE A 17 -14.32 6.81 7.62
C PHE A 17 -15.10 7.78 8.53
N ASN A 18 -15.47 7.28 9.71
CA ASN A 18 -16.09 8.04 10.78
C ASN A 18 -15.30 7.84 12.10
N SER A 19 -15.56 8.70 13.08
CA SER A 19 -14.86 8.66 14.37
C SER A 19 -15.09 7.39 15.17
N ASP A 20 -16.16 6.65 14.86
CA ASP A 20 -16.53 5.40 15.53
C ASP A 20 -15.92 4.18 14.82
N CYS A 21 -15.27 4.37 13.69
CA CYS A 21 -14.59 3.31 12.98
C CYS A 21 -13.39 2.85 13.80
N GLN A 22 -13.34 1.53 14.03
CA GLN A 22 -12.24 0.86 14.72
C GLN A 22 -11.56 -0.16 13.79
N ALA A 23 -11.91 -0.14 12.50
CA ALA A 23 -11.36 -1.04 11.51
C ALA A 23 -9.92 -0.66 11.16
N ARG A 24 -9.15 -1.64 10.67
CA ARG A 24 -7.81 -1.44 10.12
C ARG A 24 -7.94 -0.76 8.76
N LEU A 25 -7.19 0.32 8.55
CA LEU A 25 -7.24 1.11 7.32
C LEU A 25 -5.85 1.14 6.71
N GLY A 26 -5.72 1.17 5.39
CA GLY A 26 -4.41 1.30 4.76
C GLY A 26 -4.45 2.21 3.56
N HIS A 27 -3.44 3.07 3.43
CA HIS A 27 -3.39 4.16 2.47
C HIS A 27 -2.09 4.10 1.70
N VAL A 28 -2.16 4.24 0.38
CA VAL A 28 -0.99 4.44 -0.48
C VAL A 28 -0.95 5.91 -0.88
N THR A 29 0.00 6.66 -0.34
CA THR A 29 0.10 8.12 -0.56
C THR A 29 0.85 8.47 -1.84
N ALA A 30 1.82 7.64 -2.23
CA ALA A 30 2.53 7.78 -3.49
C ALA A 30 2.81 6.41 -4.10
N LEU A 31 2.63 6.29 -5.40
CA LEU A 31 2.98 5.12 -6.18
C LEU A 31 3.53 5.57 -7.53
N LYS A 32 4.67 5.02 -7.91
CA LYS A 32 5.32 5.21 -9.20
C LYS A 32 5.53 3.85 -9.82
N VAL A 33 5.08 3.68 -11.06
CA VAL A 33 5.22 2.43 -11.82
C VAL A 33 5.65 2.79 -13.23
N ASP A 34 6.66 2.07 -13.75
CA ASP A 34 7.21 2.28 -15.09
C ASP A 34 7.79 3.71 -15.24
N GLY A 35 8.51 4.17 -14.22
CA GLY A 35 9.11 5.50 -14.18
C GLY A 35 8.14 6.68 -14.10
N LYS A 36 6.81 6.44 -14.09
CA LYS A 36 5.78 7.49 -14.06
C LYS A 36 4.96 7.44 -12.77
N ASP A 37 4.81 8.59 -12.14
CA ASP A 37 4.02 8.79 -10.93
C ASP A 37 2.52 8.63 -11.23
N ILE A 38 1.85 7.83 -10.41
CA ILE A 38 0.39 7.68 -10.42
C ILE A 38 -0.20 8.80 -9.56
N THR A 39 -1.26 9.44 -10.04
CA THR A 39 -1.82 10.62 -9.39
C THR A 39 -2.56 10.24 -8.11
N ALA A 40 -2.28 10.93 -7.00
CA ALA A 40 -3.05 10.80 -5.77
C ALA A 40 -4.36 11.61 -5.88
N ASP A 41 -5.39 11.00 -6.45
CA ASP A 41 -6.67 11.61 -6.79
C ASP A 41 -7.80 11.28 -5.81
N LEU A 42 -7.66 10.20 -5.03
CA LEU A 42 -8.61 9.84 -3.98
C LEU A 42 -8.38 10.71 -2.75
N THR A 43 -9.43 11.37 -2.28
CA THR A 43 -9.40 12.18 -1.05
C THR A 43 -10.14 11.42 0.04
N ILE A 44 -9.42 11.02 1.08
CA ILE A 44 -9.96 10.26 2.21
C ILE A 44 -9.64 10.96 3.54
N ARG A 45 -10.34 10.64 4.61
CA ARG A 45 -10.10 11.26 5.92
C ARG A 45 -8.85 10.69 6.59
N ASP A 46 -8.16 11.51 7.37
CA ASP A 46 -7.00 11.10 8.14
C ASP A 46 -7.41 10.29 9.40
N PRO A 47 -7.05 8.99 9.50
CA PRO A 47 -7.38 8.16 10.67
C PRO A 47 -6.67 8.61 11.95
N MET A 48 -5.54 9.32 11.82
CA MET A 48 -4.80 9.85 12.98
C MET A 48 -5.54 11.00 13.66
N ASN A 49 -6.49 11.63 12.97
CA ASN A 49 -7.27 12.76 13.46
C ASN A 49 -8.78 12.51 13.28
N PRO A 50 -9.36 11.50 13.95
CA PRO A 50 -10.74 11.07 13.70
C PRO A 50 -11.81 12.11 14.07
N GLN A 51 -11.45 13.08 14.91
CA GLN A 51 -12.33 14.16 15.36
C GLN A 51 -12.43 15.31 14.35
N ASP A 52 -11.48 15.40 13.41
CA ASP A 52 -11.38 16.51 12.48
C ASP A 52 -11.71 16.06 11.06
N ALA A 53 -12.99 16.16 10.70
CA ALA A 53 -13.47 15.80 9.37
C ALA A 53 -12.91 16.67 8.23
N SER A 54 -12.21 17.77 8.56
CA SER A 54 -11.54 18.65 7.58
C SER A 54 -10.14 18.17 7.20
N LYS A 55 -9.54 17.27 8.00
CA LYS A 55 -8.25 16.67 7.68
C LYS A 55 -8.42 15.50 6.74
N THR A 56 -8.23 15.80 5.45
CA THR A 56 -8.22 14.81 4.39
C THR A 56 -6.81 14.58 3.86
N VAL A 57 -6.49 13.34 3.55
CA VAL A 57 -5.25 12.90 2.90
C VAL A 57 -5.58 12.54 1.45
N LYS A 58 -4.75 13.02 0.52
CA LYS A 58 -4.77 12.56 -0.87
C LYS A 58 -3.97 11.28 -0.99
N VAL A 59 -4.58 10.26 -1.58
CA VAL A 59 -4.01 8.93 -1.74
C VAL A 59 -4.16 8.47 -3.18
N VAL A 60 -3.23 7.65 -3.64
CA VAL A 60 -3.31 6.94 -4.92
C VAL A 60 -4.32 5.79 -4.83
N GLY A 61 -4.37 5.13 -3.66
CA GLY A 61 -5.25 3.99 -3.44
C GLY A 61 -5.44 3.67 -1.96
N VAL A 62 -6.53 2.96 -1.68
CA VAL A 62 -6.86 2.42 -0.37
C VAL A 62 -6.46 0.94 -0.34
N ILE A 63 -5.61 0.52 0.58
CA ILE A 63 -5.14 -0.86 0.72
C ILE A 63 -6.28 -1.73 1.26
N ASN A 64 -6.48 -2.88 0.63
CA ASN A 64 -7.34 -3.97 1.08
C ASN A 64 -6.52 -5.04 1.82
N ALA A 65 -5.33 -5.34 1.31
CA ALA A 65 -4.46 -6.34 1.91
C ALA A 65 -2.99 -5.97 1.71
N PHE A 66 -2.22 -6.16 2.77
CA PHE A 66 -0.76 -6.15 2.74
C PHE A 66 -0.25 -7.49 3.24
N ALA A 67 0.65 -8.12 2.52
CA ALA A 67 1.32 -9.33 2.96
C ALA A 67 2.83 -9.25 2.73
N TRP A 68 3.63 -9.68 3.71
CA TRP A 68 5.08 -9.79 3.56
C TRP A 68 5.61 -10.96 4.37
N ASN A 69 6.52 -11.75 3.79
CA ASN A 69 7.16 -12.88 4.42
C ASN A 69 8.31 -12.52 5.38
N LEU A 70 8.50 -11.22 5.67
CA LEU A 70 9.55 -10.67 6.53
C LEU A 70 10.99 -11.00 6.09
N GLU A 71 11.17 -11.52 4.87
CA GLU A 71 12.49 -11.77 4.32
C GLU A 71 13.05 -10.46 3.75
N ILE A 72 14.33 -10.19 4.03
CA ILE A 72 15.00 -8.96 3.59
C ILE A 72 14.93 -8.82 2.06
N THR A 73 15.10 -9.91 1.31
CA THR A 73 14.97 -9.94 -0.15
C THR A 73 13.59 -10.37 -0.62
N GLY A 74 12.66 -10.58 0.31
CA GLY A 74 11.30 -11.04 0.03
C GLY A 74 10.45 -9.96 -0.62
N SER A 75 9.55 -10.39 -1.49
CA SER A 75 8.52 -9.52 -2.02
C SER A 75 7.45 -9.26 -0.97
N PHE A 76 6.92 -8.04 -0.92
CA PHE A 76 5.63 -7.81 -0.29
C PHE A 76 4.54 -7.67 -1.36
N ASP A 77 3.35 -8.11 -1.01
CA ASP A 77 2.16 -8.08 -1.85
C ASP A 77 1.23 -6.99 -1.33
N LEU A 78 0.82 -6.09 -2.22
CA LEU A 78 -0.13 -5.03 -1.98
C LEU A 78 -1.37 -5.24 -2.86
N SER A 79 -2.53 -5.29 -2.22
CA SER A 79 -3.83 -5.22 -2.88
C SER A 79 -4.51 -3.92 -2.44
N MET A 80 -4.96 -3.11 -3.39
CA MET A 80 -5.55 -1.81 -3.14
C MET A 80 -6.70 -1.48 -4.10
N GLN A 81 -7.53 -0.51 -3.75
CA GLN A 81 -8.58 0.07 -4.57
C GLN A 81 -8.10 1.42 -5.12
N VAL A 82 -8.13 1.58 -6.43
CA VAL A 82 -7.75 2.81 -7.16
C VAL A 82 -8.96 3.41 -7.88
N SER A 83 -8.89 4.68 -8.25
CA SER A 83 -9.91 5.38 -9.04
C SER A 83 -9.99 4.88 -10.49
N ASP A 84 -11.03 5.30 -11.22
CA ASP A 84 -11.20 4.99 -12.65
C ASP A 84 -10.11 5.63 -13.54
N ASP A 85 -9.69 6.86 -13.22
CA ASP A 85 -8.63 7.56 -13.95
C ASP A 85 -7.29 6.84 -13.81
N ASN A 86 -6.92 6.48 -12.57
CA ASN A 86 -5.71 5.70 -12.30
C ASN A 86 -5.80 4.29 -12.89
N LYS A 87 -7.00 3.68 -12.91
CA LYS A 87 -7.22 2.39 -13.55
C LYS A 87 -6.95 2.46 -15.05
N THR A 88 -7.49 3.46 -15.73
CA THR A 88 -7.29 3.66 -17.17
C THR A 88 -5.81 3.87 -17.49
N GLU A 89 -5.10 4.64 -16.67
CA GLU A 89 -3.65 4.82 -16.83
C GLU A 89 -2.87 3.51 -16.61
N LEU A 90 -3.14 2.79 -15.51
CA LEU A 90 -2.45 1.55 -15.17
C LEU A 90 -2.73 0.44 -16.19
N LEU A 91 -3.98 0.27 -16.61
CA LEU A 91 -4.36 -0.68 -17.64
C LEU A 91 -3.72 -0.32 -18.99
N GLY A 92 -3.71 0.97 -19.34
CA GLY A 92 -3.03 1.45 -20.55
C GLY A 92 -1.54 1.15 -20.56
N LYS A 93 -0.86 1.22 -19.41
CA LYS A 93 0.56 0.82 -19.27
C LYS A 93 0.72 -0.70 -19.39
N LEU A 94 -0.13 -1.47 -18.73
CA LEU A 94 -0.10 -2.94 -18.79
C LEU A 94 -0.27 -3.44 -20.23
N LEU A 95 -1.22 -2.87 -20.98
CA LEU A 95 -1.48 -3.24 -22.38
C LEU A 95 -0.36 -2.81 -23.35
N LYS A 96 0.30 -1.67 -23.09
CA LYS A 96 1.46 -1.22 -23.89
C LYS A 96 2.74 -2.02 -23.59
N GLY A 97 2.76 -2.75 -22.48
CA GLY A 97 3.92 -3.46 -21.98
C GLY A 97 4.83 -2.56 -21.14
N ILE A 98 4.98 -2.91 -19.87
CA ILE A 98 5.85 -2.21 -18.91
C ILE A 98 7.31 -2.39 -19.35
N GLN A 99 7.99 -1.30 -19.67
CA GLN A 99 9.39 -1.32 -20.10
C GLN A 99 10.33 -1.35 -18.88
N ASP A 100 10.00 -0.56 -17.86
CA ASP A 100 10.75 -0.48 -16.61
C ASP A 100 9.95 -1.13 -15.47
N THR A 101 10.52 -2.19 -14.88
CA THR A 101 9.93 -2.87 -13.72
C THR A 101 10.03 -2.05 -12.44
N SER A 102 10.70 -0.90 -12.44
CA SER A 102 10.88 -0.08 -11.23
C SER A 102 9.54 0.37 -10.63
N VAL A 103 9.48 0.27 -9.31
CA VAL A 103 8.34 0.71 -8.51
C VAL A 103 8.84 1.55 -7.35
N GLU A 104 8.22 2.70 -7.10
CA GLU A 104 8.39 3.44 -5.85
C GLU A 104 7.04 3.53 -5.16
N ALA A 105 6.94 3.07 -3.92
CA ALA A 105 5.68 3.06 -3.18
C ALA A 105 5.86 3.66 -1.78
N LYS A 106 4.89 4.46 -1.36
CA LYS A 106 4.83 5.06 -0.03
C LYS A 106 3.45 4.79 0.56
N PHE A 107 3.42 4.03 1.63
CA PHE A 107 2.18 3.53 2.20
C PHE A 107 2.18 3.52 3.72
N THR A 108 1.00 3.50 4.30
CA THR A 108 0.78 3.37 5.74
C THR A 108 -0.46 2.55 6.00
N VAL A 109 -0.35 1.55 6.85
CA VAL A 109 -1.44 0.76 7.41
C VAL A 109 -1.63 1.18 8.86
N TYR A 110 -2.86 1.56 9.21
CA TYR A 110 -3.28 2.03 10.51
C TYR A 110 -4.12 0.97 11.22
N GLU A 111 -3.86 0.74 12.50
CA GLU A 111 -4.69 -0.07 13.38
C GLU A 111 -5.24 0.76 14.53
N TYR A 112 -6.41 0.37 15.02
CA TYR A 112 -7.03 1.02 16.17
C TYR A 112 -6.60 0.35 17.48
N ASP A 113 -5.94 1.11 18.36
CA ASP A 113 -5.64 0.69 19.73
C ASP A 113 -6.91 0.85 20.57
N THR A 114 -7.63 -0.25 20.78
CA THR A 114 -8.89 -0.25 21.56
C THR A 114 -8.70 0.25 23.00
N PRO A 115 -7.67 -0.19 23.76
CA PRO A 115 -7.37 0.37 25.08
C PRO A 115 -7.15 1.88 25.09
N LYS A 116 -6.40 2.42 24.12
CA LYS A 116 -6.04 3.85 24.08
C LYS A 116 -7.01 4.72 23.28
N LYS A 117 -7.98 4.09 22.60
CA LYS A 117 -8.99 4.71 21.73
C LYS A 117 -8.39 5.61 20.65
N LYS A 118 -7.29 5.17 20.05
CA LYS A 118 -6.53 5.94 19.04
C LYS A 118 -5.97 5.04 17.97
N TYR A 119 -5.85 5.57 16.76
CA TYR A 119 -5.14 4.93 15.68
C TYR A 119 -3.62 5.04 15.85
N PHE A 120 -2.91 3.99 15.45
CA PHE A 120 -1.45 3.98 15.34
C PHE A 120 -1.04 3.38 13.98
N LYS A 121 0.16 3.75 13.51
CA LYS A 121 0.73 3.19 12.28
C LYS A 121 1.24 1.77 12.56
N ALA A 122 0.51 0.77 12.08
CA ALA A 122 0.84 -0.64 12.26
C ALA A 122 1.89 -1.12 11.24
N VAL A 123 1.87 -0.57 10.02
CA VAL A 123 2.93 -0.75 9.03
C VAL A 123 3.14 0.59 8.33
N ASP A 124 4.35 1.10 8.25
CA ASP A 124 4.62 2.33 7.52
C ASP A 124 6.02 2.38 6.93
N THR A 125 6.16 3.21 5.91
CA THR A 125 7.42 3.47 5.22
C THR A 125 8.18 4.67 5.80
N ASP A 126 7.79 5.19 6.97
CA ASP A 126 8.32 6.41 7.59
C ASP A 126 8.28 7.62 6.67
N ASP A 127 7.22 7.73 5.87
CA ASP A 127 7.07 8.77 4.85
C ASP A 127 8.07 8.68 3.67
N LYS A 128 8.86 7.60 3.58
CA LYS A 128 9.86 7.38 2.53
C LYS A 128 9.29 6.62 1.35
N ASN A 129 9.84 6.89 0.17
CA ASN A 129 9.58 6.13 -1.05
C ASN A 129 10.34 4.81 -0.99
N MET A 130 9.59 3.71 -0.87
CA MET A 130 10.15 2.37 -0.92
C MET A 130 10.40 1.99 -2.37
N LYS A 131 11.65 1.81 -2.76
CA LYS A 131 12.03 1.45 -4.12
C LYS A 131 12.10 -0.07 -4.28
N GLY A 132 11.56 -0.53 -5.38
CA GLY A 132 11.50 -1.94 -5.70
C GLY A 132 11.35 -2.19 -7.18
N SER A 133 11.02 -3.42 -7.49
CA SER A 133 10.65 -3.83 -8.83
C SER A 133 9.46 -4.79 -8.77
N ILE A 134 8.65 -4.80 -9.82
CA ILE A 134 7.53 -5.75 -9.94
C ILE A 134 8.10 -7.17 -9.90
N LYS A 135 7.57 -8.00 -9.00
CA LYS A 135 7.95 -9.40 -8.90
C LYS A 135 7.60 -10.13 -10.19
N LEU A 136 8.53 -10.97 -10.63
CA LEU A 136 8.31 -11.90 -11.73
C LEU A 136 7.97 -13.28 -11.17
N ASN A 137 6.99 -13.93 -11.78
CA ASN A 137 6.72 -15.35 -11.63
C ASN A 137 6.99 -16.03 -12.99
N GLY A 138 8.22 -16.50 -13.20
CA GLY A 138 8.68 -16.88 -14.52
C GLY A 138 8.76 -15.66 -15.44
N THR A 139 7.97 -15.66 -16.53
CA THR A 139 7.84 -14.52 -17.45
C THR A 139 6.75 -13.53 -17.03
N ASP A 140 5.86 -13.94 -16.13
CA ASP A 140 4.68 -13.18 -15.79
C ASP A 140 5.00 -12.14 -14.72
N ARG A 141 4.50 -10.92 -14.91
CA ARG A 141 4.62 -9.84 -13.93
C ARG A 141 3.47 -9.97 -12.95
N MET A 142 3.78 -9.99 -11.66
CA MET A 142 2.78 -10.03 -10.59
C MET A 142 2.20 -8.64 -10.34
N ILE A 143 1.46 -8.15 -11.34
CA ILE A 143 0.71 -6.91 -11.33
C ILE A 143 -0.61 -7.16 -12.07
N ALA A 144 -1.71 -6.75 -11.47
CA ALA A 144 -3.04 -6.96 -12.04
C ALA A 144 -3.95 -5.79 -11.69
N ILE A 145 -4.90 -5.52 -12.58
CA ILE A 145 -5.98 -4.57 -12.34
C ILE A 145 -7.30 -5.17 -12.78
N SER A 146 -8.32 -5.04 -11.96
CA SER A 146 -9.68 -5.47 -12.27
C SER A 146 -10.33 -4.52 -13.26
N GLU A 147 -10.95 -5.06 -14.30
CA GLU A 147 -11.79 -4.28 -15.21
C GLU A 147 -13.14 -3.94 -14.59
N GLU A 148 -13.62 -4.79 -13.68
CA GLU A 148 -14.87 -4.61 -12.97
C GLU A 148 -14.69 -3.74 -11.72
N PRO A 149 -15.62 -2.81 -11.45
CA PRO A 149 -15.59 -2.00 -10.25
C PRO A 149 -15.78 -2.86 -9.00
N SER A 150 -15.14 -2.46 -7.90
CA SER A 150 -15.31 -3.12 -6.61
C SER A 150 -16.75 -3.01 -6.14
N GLN A 151 -17.31 -4.13 -5.68
CA GLN A 151 -18.63 -4.15 -5.03
C GLN A 151 -18.54 -3.82 -3.53
N GLU A 152 -17.33 -3.78 -2.96
CA GLU A 152 -17.13 -3.46 -1.53
C GLU A 152 -17.44 -1.99 -1.25
N VAL A 153 -17.20 -1.12 -2.24
CA VAL A 153 -17.39 0.34 -2.14
C VAL A 153 -18.02 0.84 -3.42
N GLU A 154 -19.32 1.12 -3.37
CA GLU A 154 -20.09 1.57 -4.52
C GLU A 154 -19.76 3.02 -4.94
N GLN A 155 -19.35 3.86 -3.98
CA GLN A 155 -18.98 5.26 -4.24
C GLN A 155 -17.81 5.71 -3.34
N PRO A 156 -16.77 6.36 -3.90
CA PRO A 156 -16.55 6.55 -5.35
C PRO A 156 -16.28 5.23 -6.08
N THR A 157 -16.60 5.14 -7.37
CA THR A 157 -16.27 3.96 -8.19
C THR A 157 -14.77 3.72 -8.15
N ASN A 158 -14.39 2.50 -7.79
CA ASN A 158 -13.00 2.12 -7.59
C ASN A 158 -12.77 0.70 -8.13
N PHE A 159 -11.50 0.38 -8.40
CA PHE A 159 -11.09 -0.86 -9.04
C PHE A 159 -9.97 -1.51 -8.24
N ARG A 160 -10.01 -2.83 -8.13
CA ARG A 160 -8.97 -3.59 -7.44
C ARG A 160 -7.70 -3.60 -8.28
N PHE A 161 -6.59 -3.18 -7.68
CA PHE A 161 -5.25 -3.23 -8.21
C PHE A 161 -4.36 -4.04 -7.27
N GLU A 162 -3.56 -4.94 -7.83
CA GLU A 162 -2.67 -5.81 -7.08
C GLU A 162 -1.26 -5.71 -7.65
N ILE A 163 -0.28 -5.63 -6.76
CA ILE A 163 1.13 -5.58 -7.13
C ILE A 163 1.98 -6.29 -6.08
N SER A 164 2.87 -7.15 -6.56
CA SER A 164 3.93 -7.73 -5.75
C SER A 164 5.24 -7.01 -6.03
N ILE A 165 5.88 -6.48 -5.00
CA ILE A 165 7.09 -5.65 -5.13
C ILE A 165 8.26 -6.36 -4.45
N THR A 166 9.30 -6.67 -5.22
CA THR A 166 10.62 -7.10 -4.72
C THR A 166 11.49 -5.88 -4.40
N PRO A 167 12.36 -5.94 -3.38
CA PRO A 167 13.20 -4.81 -3.01
C PRO A 167 14.21 -4.44 -4.10
N ALA A 168 14.50 -3.15 -4.21
CA ALA A 168 15.64 -2.66 -4.98
C ALA A 168 16.96 -3.06 -4.29
N ARG A 169 18.08 -2.91 -5.01
CA ARG A 169 19.44 -3.16 -4.50
C ARG A 169 19.93 -2.03 -3.58
N GLU A 170 19.08 -1.60 -2.67
CA GLU A 170 19.37 -0.61 -1.65
C GLU A 170 18.73 -1.06 -0.33
N GLN A 171 19.42 -0.80 0.78
CA GLN A 171 18.88 -1.10 2.10
C GLN A 171 17.81 -0.07 2.48
N GLN A 172 16.62 -0.57 2.78
CA GLN A 172 15.46 0.21 3.18
C GLN A 172 14.85 -0.36 4.46
N VAL A 173 13.92 0.37 5.07
CA VAL A 173 13.33 0.01 6.35
C VAL A 173 11.82 0.11 6.27
N LEU A 174 11.14 -0.95 6.68
CA LEU A 174 9.70 -0.95 6.96
C LEU A 174 9.51 -0.95 8.47
N ASN A 175 8.67 -0.03 8.97
CA ASN A 175 8.31 0.02 10.36
C ASN A 175 7.04 -0.79 10.59
N PHE A 176 7.05 -1.59 11.64
CA PHE A 176 5.91 -2.31 12.15
C PHE A 176 5.61 -1.83 13.55
N ALA A 177 4.34 -1.76 13.93
CA ALA A 177 3.96 -1.61 15.32
C ALA A 177 2.88 -2.64 15.66
N VAL A 178 2.98 -3.22 16.85
CA VAL A 178 1.96 -4.14 17.38
C VAL A 178 0.97 -3.44 18.32
N ARG A 179 1.32 -2.24 18.79
CA ARG A 179 0.50 -1.29 19.55
C ARG A 179 1.20 0.06 19.55
N GLU A 180 0.52 1.11 20.00
CA GLU A 180 1.13 2.44 20.11
C GLU A 180 2.37 2.40 21.04
N GLY A 181 3.52 2.80 20.48
CA GLY A 181 4.82 2.84 21.16
C GLY A 181 5.64 1.54 21.11
N ALA A 182 5.11 0.47 20.52
CA ALA A 182 5.83 -0.80 20.34
C ALA A 182 6.28 -0.98 18.89
N ASN A 183 7.17 -0.10 18.44
CA ASN A 183 7.66 -0.07 17.07
C ASN A 183 8.82 -1.05 16.88
N ILE A 184 8.82 -1.73 15.74
CA ILE A 184 9.79 -2.73 15.31
C ILE A 184 10.16 -2.38 13.87
N SER A 185 11.38 -1.93 13.66
CA SER A 185 11.91 -1.69 12.30
C SER A 185 12.45 -2.99 11.72
N LYS A 186 12.10 -3.27 10.46
CA LYS A 186 12.58 -4.43 9.70
C LYS A 186 13.29 -3.95 8.44
N GLN A 187 14.45 -4.54 8.16
CA GLN A 187 15.22 -4.26 6.96
C GLN A 187 14.54 -4.91 5.75
N TRP A 188 14.52 -4.18 4.64
CA TRP A 188 14.02 -4.64 3.35
C TRP A 188 14.98 -4.15 2.25
N GLY A 189 15.42 -5.06 1.40
CA GLY A 189 16.51 -4.84 0.46
C GLY A 189 17.90 -4.91 1.09
N THR A 190 18.87 -5.22 0.25
CA THR A 190 20.29 -5.24 0.61
C THR A 190 21.07 -4.43 -0.39
N THR A 191 22.10 -3.73 0.08
CA THR A 191 23.13 -3.19 -0.80
C THR A 191 23.98 -4.37 -1.24
N GLN A 192 24.00 -4.71 -2.53
CA GLN A 192 25.04 -5.62 -3.01
C GLN A 192 26.38 -4.90 -2.86
N GLY A 193 27.25 -5.41 -1.99
CA GLY A 193 28.67 -5.14 -2.09
C GLY A 193 29.14 -5.68 -3.45
N SER A 194 29.80 -4.83 -4.22
CA SER A 194 30.59 -5.24 -5.38
C SER A 194 31.50 -6.40 -4.95
N ALA A 195 31.23 -7.60 -5.47
CA ALA A 195 32.20 -8.69 -5.51
C ALA A 195 33.03 -8.55 -6.78
#